data_AF-A0A0K6ILA1-F1
#
_entry.id   AF-A0A0K6ILA1-F1
#
_cell.length_a   1.000
_cell.length_b   1.000
_cell.length_c   1.000
_cell.angle_alpha   90.00
_cell.angle_beta   90.00
_cell.angle_gamma   90.00
#
_symmetry.space_group_name_H-M   'P 1'
#
loop_
_entity.id
_entity.type
_entity.pdbx_description
1 polymer ?
#
loop_
_entity_poly.entity_id
_entity_poly.type
_entity_poly.pdbx_seq_one_letter_code
_entity_poly.pdbx_strand_id
1 'polypeptide(L)'
;MFIKMKVSSLAFVLIAATSISSAKNYQGVIEDIIESDSRNQGVEVTLESKRNDLWFCVKSLEDFVGPMDVFRVFLQSAGRLKEESFDSVKLCYGNAEKFSLPGTQYSVMGKQLETQNIMYTIRTFPKKLALPTGSPAFEKHRGGVLYEMKWQMRDFKSMNEQWYLVDVIEAREAKKDAMRPKTFAPDEEVF
;
A
#
# COMPACT_ATOMS: atom_id res chain seq x y z
N MET A 1 -54.66 48.33 -30.56
CA MET A 1 -54.65 47.06 -29.81
C MET A 1 -53.36 46.33 -30.18
N PHE A 2 -52.36 46.35 -29.30
CA PHE A 2 -51.00 45.84 -29.56
C PHE A 2 -50.93 44.33 -29.30
N ILE A 3 -50.48 43.55 -30.28
CA ILE A 3 -50.18 42.13 -30.12
C ILE A 3 -48.70 41.99 -29.77
N LYS A 4 -48.40 41.47 -28.58
CA LYS A 4 -47.07 40.97 -28.19
C LYS A 4 -47.18 39.47 -27.96
N MET A 5 -46.40 38.66 -28.67
CA MET A 5 -46.06 37.28 -28.29
C MET A 5 -44.67 36.98 -28.87
N LYS A 6 -43.61 37.19 -28.08
CA LYS A 6 -42.87 36.22 -27.25
C LYS A 6 -42.03 35.25 -28.10
N VAL A 7 -40.76 35.62 -28.21
CA VAL A 7 -39.64 34.82 -28.71
C VAL A 7 -39.42 33.64 -27.77
N SER A 8 -39.43 32.42 -28.30
CA SER A 8 -39.18 31.18 -27.55
C SER A 8 -37.68 30.85 -27.60
N SER A 9 -36.99 31.03 -26.47
CA SER A 9 -35.59 30.62 -26.31
C SER A 9 -35.49 29.10 -26.20
N LEU A 10 -34.74 28.49 -27.12
CA LEU A 10 -34.33 27.09 -27.06
C LEU A 10 -33.18 26.96 -26.05
N ALA A 11 -33.42 26.28 -24.93
CA ALA A 11 -32.39 25.97 -23.94
C ALA A 11 -31.66 24.67 -24.34
N PHE A 12 -30.37 24.78 -24.68
CA PHE A 12 -29.48 23.63 -24.81
C PHE A 12 -29.12 23.13 -23.40
N VAL A 13 -29.61 21.95 -23.04
CA VAL A 13 -29.17 21.25 -21.82
C VAL A 13 -27.90 20.47 -22.16
N LEU A 14 -26.75 20.99 -21.73
CA LEU A 14 -25.48 20.25 -21.73
C LEU A 14 -25.52 19.24 -20.57
N ILE A 15 -25.70 17.95 -20.87
CA ILE A 15 -25.55 16.89 -19.87
C ILE A 15 -24.05 16.63 -19.70
N ALA A 16 -23.45 17.21 -18.67
CA ALA A 16 -22.11 16.86 -18.24
C ALA A 16 -22.13 15.46 -17.62
N ALA A 17 -21.62 14.46 -18.33
CA ALA A 17 -21.40 13.13 -17.79
C ALA A 17 -20.30 13.21 -16.73
N THR A 18 -20.69 13.28 -15.46
CA THR A 18 -19.76 13.13 -14.35
C THR A 18 -19.47 11.64 -14.20
N SER A 19 -18.29 11.21 -14.64
CA SER A 19 -17.80 9.86 -14.40
C SER A 19 -17.60 9.69 -12.90
N ILE A 20 -18.59 9.12 -12.21
CA ILE A 20 -18.45 8.68 -10.83
C ILE A 20 -17.43 7.55 -10.85
N SER A 21 -16.17 7.88 -10.54
CA SER A 21 -15.13 6.87 -10.37
C SER A 21 -15.53 6.01 -9.17
N SER A 22 -15.94 4.78 -9.46
CA SER A 22 -16.37 3.83 -8.45
C SER A 22 -15.15 3.29 -7.73
N ALA A 23 -15.09 3.49 -6.40
CA ALA A 23 -14.12 2.79 -5.58
C ALA A 23 -14.56 1.33 -5.41
N LYS A 24 -13.66 0.37 -5.64
CA LYS A 24 -13.92 -1.06 -5.42
C LYS A 24 -13.19 -1.49 -4.17
N ASN A 25 -13.91 -2.07 -3.21
CA ASN A 25 -13.33 -2.56 -1.98
C ASN A 25 -12.90 -4.03 -2.17
N TYR A 26 -11.66 -4.36 -1.79
CA TYR A 26 -11.08 -5.71 -1.87
C TYR A 26 -10.71 -6.25 -0.48
N GLN A 27 -11.26 -5.69 0.60
CA GLN A 27 -10.91 -6.09 1.96
C GLN A 27 -11.20 -7.56 2.23
N GLY A 28 -12.27 -8.13 1.67
CA GLY A 28 -12.56 -9.57 1.78
C GLY A 28 -11.44 -10.46 1.22
N VAL A 29 -10.64 -9.96 0.26
CA VAL A 29 -9.46 -10.69 -0.22
C VAL A 29 -8.36 -10.72 0.83
N ILE A 30 -8.15 -9.62 1.55
CA ILE A 30 -7.18 -9.54 2.64
C ILE A 30 -7.63 -10.40 3.82
N GLU A 31 -8.91 -10.35 4.19
CA GLU A 31 -9.49 -11.18 5.25
C GLU A 31 -9.26 -12.67 4.96
N ASP A 32 -9.60 -13.14 3.75
CA ASP A 32 -9.36 -14.53 3.33
C ASP A 32 -7.85 -14.90 3.34
N ILE A 33 -6.96 -13.97 2.98
CA ILE A 33 -5.50 -14.18 3.03
C ILE A 33 -4.98 -14.30 4.47
N ILE A 34 -5.50 -13.49 5.39
CA ILE A 34 -5.10 -13.52 6.80
C ILE A 34 -5.64 -14.78 7.47
N GLU A 35 -6.90 -15.15 7.20
CA GLU A 35 -7.54 -16.33 7.77
C GLU A 35 -6.93 -17.65 7.26
N SER A 36 -6.56 -17.70 5.97
CA SER A 36 -6.03 -18.92 5.35
C SER A 36 -4.56 -19.23 5.68
N ASP A 37 -3.80 -18.29 6.24
CA ASP A 37 -2.38 -18.47 6.54
C ASP A 37 -2.01 -17.85 7.90
N SER A 38 -1.93 -18.69 8.94
CA SER A 38 -1.62 -18.29 10.32
C SER A 38 -0.36 -17.42 10.48
N ARG A 39 0.58 -17.48 9.54
CA ARG A 39 1.79 -16.65 9.59
C ARG A 39 1.48 -15.16 9.37
N ASN A 40 0.34 -14.85 8.74
CA ASN A 40 -0.11 -13.49 8.46
C ASN A 40 -0.81 -12.82 9.65
N GLN A 41 -0.98 -13.54 10.77
CA GLN A 41 -1.59 -12.98 11.97
C GLN A 41 -0.84 -11.74 12.45
N GLY A 42 -1.60 -10.72 12.85
CA GLY A 42 -1.08 -9.45 13.31
C GLY A 42 -0.72 -8.44 12.20
N VAL A 43 -0.87 -8.80 10.92
CA VAL A 43 -0.74 -7.86 9.79
C VAL A 43 -2.10 -7.21 9.51
N GLU A 44 -2.21 -5.90 9.73
CA GLU A 44 -3.43 -5.15 9.39
C GLU A 44 -3.19 -4.23 8.19
N VAL A 45 -3.90 -4.53 7.10
CA VAL A 45 -3.82 -3.76 5.84
C VAL A 45 -5.21 -3.49 5.30
N THR A 46 -5.36 -2.37 4.58
CA THR A 46 -6.55 -2.10 3.76
C THR A 46 -6.24 -2.29 2.29
N LEU A 47 -7.20 -2.87 1.56
CA LEU A 47 -7.10 -3.06 0.11
C LEU A 47 -8.33 -2.50 -0.61
N GLU A 48 -8.14 -1.40 -1.34
CA GLU A 48 -9.20 -0.72 -2.08
C GLU A 48 -8.70 -0.19 -3.41
N SER A 49 -9.55 -0.09 -4.43
CA SER A 49 -9.21 0.54 -5.69
C SER A 49 -9.94 1.86 -5.86
N LYS A 50 -9.23 2.88 -6.36
CA LYS A 50 -9.73 4.23 -6.68
C LYS A 50 -9.18 4.63 -8.03
N ARG A 51 -10.04 5.03 -8.99
CA ARG A 51 -9.62 5.42 -10.34
C ARG A 51 -8.68 4.40 -11.02
N ASN A 52 -8.97 3.11 -10.83
CA ASN A 52 -8.17 1.99 -11.33
C ASN A 52 -6.76 1.79 -10.70
N ASP A 53 -6.40 2.59 -9.71
CA ASP A 53 -5.24 2.33 -8.86
C ASP A 53 -5.65 1.45 -7.68
N LEU A 54 -4.85 0.43 -7.34
CA LEU A 54 -5.03 -0.41 -6.16
C LEU A 54 -4.22 0.13 -4.99
N TRP A 55 -4.86 0.46 -3.89
CA TRP A 55 -4.23 0.97 -2.67
C TRP A 55 -4.07 -0.16 -1.66
N PHE A 56 -2.83 -0.59 -1.46
CA PHE A 56 -2.44 -1.52 -0.40
C PHE A 56 -1.82 -0.69 0.72
N CYS A 57 -2.60 -0.41 1.77
CA CYS A 57 -2.14 0.43 2.88
C CYS A 57 -1.96 -0.37 4.15
N VAL A 58 -0.76 -0.33 4.73
CA VAL A 58 -0.51 -0.82 6.08
C VAL A 58 -1.20 0.11 7.09
N LYS A 59 -1.92 -0.45 8.06
CA LYS A 59 -2.61 0.31 9.13
C LYS A 59 -1.90 0.12 10.47
N SER A 60 -1.75 -1.12 10.88
CA SER A 60 -1.14 -1.51 12.15
C SER A 60 -0.43 -2.83 11.98
N LEU A 61 0.54 -3.08 12.88
CA LEU A 61 1.21 -4.37 12.98
C LEU A 61 1.32 -4.74 14.46
N GLU A 62 1.19 -6.02 14.75
CA GLU A 62 1.59 -6.58 16.05
C GLU A 62 3.12 -6.56 16.22
N ASP A 63 3.62 -6.67 17.46
CA ASP A 63 5.04 -6.49 17.76
C ASP A 63 5.95 -7.59 17.17
N PHE A 64 5.41 -8.80 16.97
CA PHE A 64 6.14 -9.93 16.41
C PHE A 64 6.15 -9.96 14.87
N VAL A 65 5.40 -9.08 14.21
CA VAL A 65 5.25 -9.08 12.75
C VAL A 65 6.47 -8.44 12.10
N GLY A 66 7.08 -9.19 11.18
CA GLY A 66 8.26 -8.76 10.45
C GLY A 66 7.97 -8.30 9.03
N PRO A 67 8.96 -7.70 8.34
CA PRO A 67 8.78 -7.23 6.97
C PRO A 67 8.42 -8.30 5.96
N MET A 68 8.87 -9.52 6.21
CA MET A 68 8.56 -10.68 5.37
C MET A 68 7.08 -11.06 5.44
N ASP A 69 6.41 -10.82 6.58
CA ASP A 69 4.99 -11.16 6.76
C ASP A 69 4.11 -10.18 5.98
N VAL A 70 4.39 -8.88 6.09
CA VAL A 70 3.73 -7.85 5.28
C VAL A 70 3.94 -8.09 3.79
N PHE A 71 5.18 -8.41 3.39
CA PHE A 71 5.48 -8.70 2.00
C PHE A 71 4.80 -9.97 1.49
N ARG A 72 4.64 -11.00 2.35
CA ARG A 72 3.89 -12.21 2.01
C ARG A 72 2.41 -11.90 1.77
N VAL A 73 1.77 -11.11 2.64
CA VAL A 73 0.37 -10.67 2.44
C VAL A 73 0.24 -9.89 1.12
N PHE A 74 1.19 -9.00 0.84
CA PHE A 74 1.24 -8.28 -0.45
C PHE A 74 1.33 -9.24 -1.65
N LEU A 75 2.24 -10.22 -1.62
CA LEU A 75 2.37 -11.19 -2.72
C LEU A 75 1.12 -12.08 -2.86
N GLN A 76 0.56 -12.55 -1.75
CA GLN A 76 -0.68 -13.34 -1.76
C GLN A 76 -1.85 -12.54 -2.35
N SER A 77 -1.95 -11.23 -2.04
CA SER A 77 -2.95 -10.36 -2.67
C SER A 77 -2.75 -10.28 -4.18
N ALA A 78 -1.50 -10.19 -4.65
CA ALA A 78 -1.19 -10.22 -6.08
C ALA A 78 -1.63 -11.54 -6.71
N GLY A 79 -1.42 -12.67 -6.02
CA GLY A 79 -1.87 -13.99 -6.47
C GLY A 79 -3.39 -14.09 -6.60
N ARG A 80 -4.14 -13.55 -5.63
CA ARG A 80 -5.62 -13.55 -5.66
C ARG A 80 -6.20 -12.61 -6.71
N LEU A 81 -5.54 -11.48 -6.98
CA LEU A 81 -5.98 -10.44 -7.92
C LEU A 81 -5.25 -10.49 -9.27
N LYS A 82 -4.61 -11.62 -9.61
CA LYS A 82 -3.75 -11.73 -10.81
C LYS A 82 -4.45 -11.51 -12.15
N GLU A 83 -5.78 -11.69 -12.19
CA GLU A 83 -6.63 -11.47 -13.37
C GLU A 83 -7.26 -10.08 -13.42
N GLU A 84 -7.16 -9.29 -12.34
CA GLU A 84 -7.61 -7.89 -12.33
C GLU A 84 -6.54 -7.00 -12.97
N SER A 85 -6.99 -5.95 -13.67
CA SER A 85 -6.11 -4.96 -14.29
C SER A 85 -6.15 -3.65 -13.51
N PHE A 86 -4.98 -3.20 -13.05
CA PHE A 86 -4.80 -1.92 -12.38
C PHE A 86 -3.82 -1.05 -13.17
N ASP A 87 -3.98 0.26 -13.09
CA ASP A 87 -3.02 1.21 -13.68
C ASP A 87 -1.74 1.20 -12.84
N SER A 88 -1.90 1.38 -11.54
CA SER A 88 -0.83 1.23 -10.56
C SER A 88 -1.30 0.59 -9.26
N VAL A 89 -0.34 0.10 -8.48
CA VAL A 89 -0.54 -0.35 -7.11
C VAL A 89 0.21 0.60 -6.19
N LYS A 90 -0.53 1.33 -5.36
CA LYS A 90 -0.04 2.27 -4.36
C LYS A 90 0.27 1.51 -3.09
N LEU A 91 1.53 1.59 -2.66
CA LEU A 91 1.98 1.12 -1.36
C LEU A 91 1.91 2.30 -0.40
N CYS A 92 1.08 2.17 0.62
CA CYS A 92 0.80 3.25 1.57
C CYS A 92 0.96 2.79 3.02
N TYR A 93 1.09 3.78 3.91
CA TYR A 93 0.84 3.64 5.34
C TYR A 93 -0.25 4.63 5.73
N GLY A 94 -1.28 4.16 6.44
CA GLY A 94 -2.47 4.97 6.73
C GLY A 94 -3.16 5.39 5.43
N ASN A 95 -3.09 6.68 5.08
CA ASN A 95 -3.63 7.27 3.84
C ASN A 95 -2.56 7.94 2.97
N ALA A 96 -1.27 7.77 3.31
CA ALA A 96 -0.15 8.40 2.61
C ALA A 96 0.50 7.40 1.65
N GLU A 97 0.53 7.75 0.36
CA GLU A 97 1.29 7.01 -0.66
C GLU A 97 2.80 7.15 -0.39
N LYS A 98 3.49 6.02 -0.34
CA LYS A 98 4.94 5.95 -0.14
C LYS A 98 5.64 5.49 -1.41
N PHE A 99 5.06 4.51 -2.10
CA PHE A 99 5.55 4.02 -3.38
C PHE A 99 4.41 3.71 -4.35
N SER A 100 4.75 3.69 -5.63
CA SER A 100 3.88 3.25 -6.71
C SER A 100 4.56 2.13 -7.49
N LEU A 101 3.81 1.06 -7.78
CA LEU A 101 4.22 -0.05 -8.61
C LEU A 101 3.31 -0.08 -9.86
N PRO A 102 3.82 -0.28 -11.08
CA PRO A 102 2.95 -0.48 -12.24
C PRO A 102 2.03 -1.70 -12.05
N GLY A 103 0.74 -1.58 -12.35
CA GLY A 103 -0.20 -2.69 -12.14
C GLY A 103 0.12 -3.93 -12.99
N THR A 104 0.76 -3.73 -14.15
CA THR A 104 1.31 -4.83 -14.96
C THR A 104 2.36 -5.65 -14.20
N GLN A 105 3.23 -5.01 -13.42
CA GLN A 105 4.21 -5.71 -12.59
C GLN A 105 3.53 -6.49 -11.47
N TYR A 106 2.47 -5.94 -10.86
CA TYR A 106 1.68 -6.61 -9.83
C TYR A 106 1.02 -7.89 -10.36
N SER A 107 0.34 -7.82 -11.51
CA SER A 107 -0.27 -9.00 -12.16
C SER A 107 0.79 -10.06 -12.52
N VAL A 108 1.94 -9.65 -13.06
CA VAL A 108 3.06 -10.56 -13.34
C VAL A 108 3.52 -11.29 -12.08
N MET A 109 3.68 -10.58 -10.96
CA MET A 109 4.07 -11.20 -9.69
C MET A 109 3.02 -12.17 -9.16
N GLY A 110 1.73 -11.84 -9.27
CA GLY A 110 0.64 -12.74 -8.92
C GLY A 110 0.64 -14.04 -9.73
N LYS A 111 0.84 -13.94 -11.04
CA LYS A 111 0.95 -15.12 -11.94
C LYS A 111 2.18 -15.96 -11.67
N GLN A 112 3.25 -15.33 -11.18
CA GLN A 112 4.53 -15.96 -10.93
C GLN A 112 4.68 -16.52 -9.52
N LEU A 113 3.77 -16.20 -8.59
CA LEU A 113 3.93 -16.54 -7.17
C LEU A 113 4.15 -18.04 -6.91
N GLU A 114 3.46 -18.90 -7.66
CA GLU A 114 3.54 -20.37 -7.51
C GLU A 114 4.73 -21.00 -8.24
N THR A 115 5.33 -20.30 -9.20
CA THR A 115 6.32 -20.87 -10.14
C THR A 115 7.71 -20.24 -10.04
N GLN A 116 7.81 -19.00 -9.55
CA GLN A 116 9.07 -18.28 -9.41
C GLN A 116 9.69 -18.48 -8.03
N ASN A 117 11.02 -18.38 -7.99
CA ASN A 117 11.75 -18.33 -6.74
C ASN A 117 11.41 -17.03 -5.98
N ILE A 118 10.76 -17.16 -4.83
CA ILE A 118 10.36 -16.03 -3.97
C ILE A 118 11.54 -15.12 -3.62
N MET A 119 12.75 -15.67 -3.44
CA MET A 119 13.95 -14.86 -3.18
C MET A 119 14.32 -13.95 -4.34
N TYR A 120 14.06 -14.37 -5.57
CA TYR A 120 14.26 -13.50 -6.73
C TYR A 120 13.29 -12.32 -6.72
N THR A 121 12.01 -12.58 -6.38
CA THR A 121 10.99 -11.53 -6.24
C THR A 121 11.39 -10.53 -5.15
N ILE A 122 11.76 -10.99 -3.95
CA ILE A 122 12.19 -10.13 -2.84
C ILE A 122 13.35 -9.21 -3.26
N ARG A 123 14.42 -9.81 -3.79
CA ARG A 123 15.63 -9.08 -4.21
C ARG A 123 15.36 -8.03 -5.29
N THR A 124 14.41 -8.31 -6.18
CA THR A 124 14.20 -7.47 -7.36
C THR A 124 12.97 -6.59 -7.28
N PHE A 125 12.17 -6.68 -6.22
CA PHE A 125 10.97 -5.89 -6.04
C PHE A 125 11.25 -4.38 -5.89
N PRO A 126 12.20 -3.92 -5.04
CA PRO A 126 12.44 -2.49 -4.83
C PRO A 126 12.73 -1.73 -6.13
N LYS A 127 13.50 -2.32 -7.05
CA LYS A 127 13.85 -1.70 -8.34
C LYS A 127 12.66 -1.42 -9.26
N LYS A 128 11.49 -2.00 -8.98
CA LYS A 128 10.25 -1.84 -9.75
C LYS A 128 9.40 -0.67 -9.23
N LEU A 129 9.75 -0.11 -8.07
CA LEU A 129 8.99 0.94 -7.41
C LEU A 129 9.39 2.32 -7.93
N ALA A 130 8.39 3.19 -7.98
CA ALA A 130 8.54 4.63 -8.16
C ALA A 130 8.11 5.36 -6.88
N LEU A 131 8.66 6.55 -6.66
CA LEU A 131 8.16 7.52 -5.68
C LEU A 131 6.82 8.10 -6.16
N PRO A 132 6.04 8.75 -5.29
CA PRO A 132 4.79 9.42 -5.67
C PRO A 132 4.99 10.50 -6.75
N THR A 133 6.20 11.05 -6.85
CA THR A 133 6.62 11.99 -7.90
C THR A 133 6.80 11.33 -9.28
N GLY A 134 6.75 9.99 -9.35
CA GLY A 134 6.95 9.20 -10.57
C GLY A 134 8.42 8.83 -10.86
N SER A 135 9.39 9.39 -10.14
CA SER A 135 10.80 9.00 -10.30
C SER A 135 11.06 7.60 -9.72
N PRO A 136 12.05 6.85 -10.23
CA PRO A 136 12.45 5.57 -9.61
C PRO A 136 12.74 5.73 -8.12
N ALA A 137 12.25 4.80 -7.29
CA ALA A 137 12.47 4.84 -5.84
C ALA A 137 13.85 4.33 -5.43
N PHE A 138 14.43 3.43 -6.24
CA PHE A 138 15.72 2.81 -5.97
C PHE A 138 16.59 2.85 -7.22
N GLU A 139 17.89 3.03 -7.01
CA GLU A 139 18.86 3.06 -8.09
C GLU A 139 19.04 1.68 -8.72
N LYS A 140 19.46 1.67 -9.99
CA LYS A 140 19.85 0.43 -10.66
C LYS A 140 21.32 0.17 -10.39
N HIS A 141 21.59 -0.78 -9.50
CA HIS A 141 22.94 -1.26 -9.26
C HIS A 141 23.38 -2.21 -10.39
N ARG A 142 24.61 -2.01 -10.88
CA ARG A 142 25.25 -2.88 -11.87
C ARG A 142 26.59 -3.36 -11.34
N GLY A 143 26.87 -4.65 -11.44
CA GLY A 143 28.15 -5.21 -11.02
C GLY A 143 28.18 -6.73 -11.08
N GLY A 144 29.09 -7.36 -10.34
CA GLY A 144 29.09 -8.81 -10.16
C GLY A 144 27.87 -9.27 -9.35
N VAL A 145 27.47 -10.54 -9.52
CA VAL A 145 26.26 -11.10 -8.88
C VAL A 145 26.22 -10.82 -7.38
N LEU A 146 27.29 -11.09 -6.64
CA LEU A 146 27.37 -10.85 -5.19
C LEU A 146 27.19 -9.38 -4.80
N TYR A 147 27.76 -8.47 -5.59
CA TYR A 147 27.62 -7.03 -5.36
C TYR A 147 26.16 -6.60 -5.56
N GLU A 148 25.52 -7.05 -6.65
CA GLU A 148 24.13 -6.75 -6.90
C GLU A 148 23.21 -7.35 -5.84
N MET A 149 23.45 -8.59 -5.37
CA MET A 149 22.64 -9.19 -4.31
C MET A 149 22.71 -8.37 -3.03
N LYS A 150 23.90 -7.88 -2.65
CA LYS A 150 24.09 -7.05 -1.46
C LYS A 150 23.23 -5.79 -1.51
N TRP A 151 23.23 -5.09 -2.64
CA TRP A 151 22.41 -3.89 -2.82
C TRP A 151 20.92 -4.21 -2.85
N GLN A 152 20.51 -5.24 -3.58
CA GLN A 152 19.12 -5.68 -3.65
C GLN A 152 18.53 -5.99 -2.26
N MET A 153 19.30 -6.65 -1.38
CA MET A 153 18.85 -6.91 -0.01
C MET A 153 18.83 -5.65 0.86
N ARG A 154 19.77 -4.72 0.64
CA ARG A 154 19.75 -3.41 1.30
C ARG A 154 18.53 -2.60 0.88
N ASP A 155 18.24 -2.55 -0.41
CA ASP A 155 17.08 -1.84 -0.96
C ASP A 155 15.78 -2.43 -0.44
N PHE A 156 15.68 -3.75 -0.31
CA PHE A 156 14.50 -4.39 0.26
C PHE A 156 14.30 -3.99 1.73
N LYS A 157 15.37 -3.92 2.52
CA LYS A 157 15.30 -3.41 3.89
C LYS A 157 14.87 -1.93 3.90
N SER A 158 15.56 -1.08 3.15
CA SER A 158 15.29 0.37 3.07
C SER A 158 13.86 0.66 2.60
N MET A 159 13.34 -0.13 1.67
CA MET A 159 11.97 -0.03 1.17
C MET A 159 10.95 -0.29 2.27
N ASN A 160 11.11 -1.36 3.07
CA ASN A 160 10.19 -1.62 4.17
C ASN A 160 10.24 -0.53 5.25
N GLU A 161 11.44 0.02 5.49
CA GLU A 161 11.64 1.16 6.39
C GLU A 161 10.85 2.39 5.93
N GLN A 162 11.02 2.76 4.67
CA GLN A 162 10.38 3.93 4.06
C GLN A 162 8.88 3.72 3.79
N TRP A 163 8.43 2.48 3.64
CA TRP A 163 7.04 2.16 3.36
C TRP A 163 6.17 2.28 4.61
N TYR A 164 6.55 1.65 5.72
CA TYR A 164 5.69 1.68 6.92
C TYR A 164 6.44 1.53 8.25
N LEU A 165 7.63 0.93 8.31
CA LEU A 165 8.21 0.59 9.62
C LEU A 165 8.50 1.81 10.46
N VAL A 166 9.02 2.89 9.86
CA VAL A 166 9.28 4.14 10.59
C VAL A 166 7.99 4.67 11.19
N ASP A 167 6.94 4.78 10.38
CA ASP A 167 5.65 5.31 10.84
C ASP A 167 4.97 4.41 11.89
N VAL A 168 5.13 3.08 11.80
CA VAL A 168 4.62 2.13 12.80
C VAL A 168 5.36 2.26 14.13
N ILE A 169 6.69 2.39 14.10
CA ILE A 169 7.51 2.56 15.30
C ILE A 169 7.12 3.86 16.01
N GLU A 170 7.05 4.97 15.26
CA GLU A 170 6.64 6.27 15.79
C GLU A 170 5.24 6.21 16.41
N ALA A 171 4.27 5.56 15.75
CA ALA A 171 2.92 5.38 16.29
C ALA A 171 2.90 4.56 17.59
N ARG A 172 3.76 3.53 17.70
CA ARG A 172 3.90 2.71 18.92
C ARG A 172 4.52 3.50 20.06
N GLU A 173 5.56 4.27 19.79
CA GLU A 173 6.22 5.13 20.80
C GLU A 173 5.25 6.19 21.32
N ALA A 174 4.53 6.88 20.42
CA ALA A 174 3.52 7.85 20.80
C ALA A 174 2.42 7.24 21.68
N LYS A 175 1.98 6.01 21.38
CA LYS A 175 1.00 5.28 22.20
C LYS A 175 1.57 4.93 23.58
N LYS A 176 2.82 4.48 23.68
CA LYS A 176 3.50 4.18 24.95
C LYS A 176 3.66 5.44 25.80
N ASP A 177 4.07 6.55 25.19
CA ASP A 177 4.24 7.82 25.89
C ASP A 177 2.90 8.40 26.37
N ALA A 178 1.83 8.22 25.60
CA ALA A 178 0.48 8.59 26.02
C ALA A 178 -0.01 7.77 27.23
N MET A 179 0.46 6.54 27.39
CA MET A 179 0.14 5.66 28.53
C MET A 179 1.05 5.88 29.74
N ARG A 180 2.18 6.58 29.59
CA ARG A 180 3.12 6.82 30.68
C ARG A 180 2.46 7.74 31.73
N PRO A 181 2.40 7.36 33.02
CA PRO A 181 1.85 8.21 34.06
C PRO A 181 2.66 9.51 34.16
N LYS A 182 1.95 10.65 34.17
CA LYS A 182 2.56 11.99 34.23
C LYS A 182 2.91 12.43 35.66
N THR A 183 2.35 11.73 36.63
CA THR A 183 2.59 11.92 38.06
C THR A 183 2.89 10.55 38.65
N PHE A 184 4.08 10.41 39.23
CA PHE A 184 4.42 9.26 40.06
C PHE A 184 3.97 9.57 41.49
N ALA A 185 3.63 8.53 42.27
CA ALA A 185 3.36 8.72 43.70
C ALA A 185 4.60 9.34 44.37
N PRO A 186 4.45 10.26 45.32
CA PRO A 186 5.59 10.79 46.07
C PRO A 186 6.29 9.64 46.80
N ASP A 187 7.62 9.73 46.94
CA ASP A 187 8.44 8.66 47.56
C ASP A 187 7.95 8.29 48.97
N GLU A 188 7.31 9.23 49.65
CA GLU A 188 6.67 9.12 50.98
C GLU A 188 5.49 8.13 51.03
N GLU A 189 4.86 7.81 49.89
CA GLU A 189 3.77 6.85 49.78
C GLU A 189 4.24 5.44 49.34
N VAL A 190 5.50 5.32 48.91
CA VAL A 190 6.08 4.09 48.35
C VAL A 190 7.09 3.44 49.29
N PHE A 191 7.74 4.21 50.18
CA PHE A 191 8.76 3.75 51.13
C PHE A 191 8.35 3.95 52.59
#